data_AF-A0A7S3F249-F1
#
_entry.id   AF-A0A7S3F249-F1
#
_cell.length_a   1.000
_cell.length_b   1.000
_cell.length_c   1.000
_cell.angle_alpha   90.00
_cell.angle_beta   90.00
_cell.angle_gamma   90.00
#
_symmetry.space_group_name_H-M   'P 1'
#
loop_
_entity.id
_entity.type
_entity.pdbx_description
1 polymer ?
#
loop_
_entity_poly.entity_id
_entity_poly.type
_entity_poly.pdbx_seq_one_letter_code
_entity_poly.pdbx_strand_id
1 'polypeptide(L)'
;LRYSMTSALVAVVYSKHFSDDPSDTDATLAAEWAAGQLHYSLGDNPQRRSYIIGYSGAKGDLAYPRRPHHRGASCPASSDGECTNANMCDPCDSPWVLYGALVGGPDETDCWNDDRANWEKNEVALDY
;
A
#
# COMPACT_ATOMS: atom_id res chain seq x y z
N LEU A 1 -5.12 5.01 -1.40
CA LEU A 1 -4.34 4.27 -2.43
C LEU A 1 -5.18 3.31 -3.26
N ARG A 2 -6.05 2.48 -2.65
CA ARG A 2 -6.98 1.58 -3.37
C ARG A 2 -7.57 2.18 -4.65
N TYR A 3 -8.20 3.35 -4.56
CA TYR A 3 -8.86 3.96 -5.73
C TYR A 3 -7.89 4.27 -6.86
N SER A 4 -6.70 4.78 -6.53
CA SER A 4 -5.69 5.08 -7.54
C SER A 4 -5.17 3.81 -8.19
N MET A 5 -4.91 2.75 -7.41
CA MET A 5 -4.45 1.46 -7.93
C MET A 5 -5.52 0.75 -8.79
N THR A 6 -6.80 0.83 -8.41
CA THR A 6 -7.90 0.31 -9.24
C THR A 6 -8.01 1.09 -10.56
N SER A 7 -7.93 2.41 -10.51
CA SER A 7 -7.94 3.25 -11.72
C SER A 7 -6.72 2.99 -12.61
N ALA A 8 -5.54 2.78 -12.01
CA ALA A 8 -4.32 2.41 -12.73
C ALA A 8 -4.48 1.08 -13.46
N LEU A 9 -5.12 0.08 -12.85
CA LEU A 9 -5.45 -1.18 -13.51
C LEU A 9 -6.34 -0.95 -14.75
N VAL A 10 -7.40 -0.14 -14.62
CA VAL A 10 -8.29 0.19 -15.75
C VAL A 10 -7.52 0.90 -16.87
N ALA A 11 -6.66 1.86 -16.52
CA ALA A 11 -5.83 2.59 -17.47
C ALA A 11 -4.85 1.66 -18.22
N VAL A 12 -4.25 0.67 -17.55
CA VAL A 12 -3.40 -0.33 -18.20
C VAL A 12 -4.21 -1.25 -19.12
N VAL A 13 -5.42 -1.65 -18.72
CA VAL A 13 -6.31 -2.45 -19.58
C VAL A 13 -6.70 -1.68 -20.84
N TYR A 14 -7.04 -0.40 -20.69
CA TYR A 14 -7.31 0.51 -21.80
C TYR A 14 -6.10 0.61 -22.73
N SER A 15 -4.93 0.96 -22.19
CA SER A 15 -3.68 1.08 -22.95
C SER A 15 -3.37 -0.18 -23.76
N LYS A 16 -3.53 -1.37 -23.15
CA LYS A 16 -3.34 -2.65 -23.84
C LYS A 16 -4.33 -2.88 -24.98
N HIS A 17 -5.56 -2.39 -24.88
CA HIS A 17 -6.57 -2.60 -25.93
C HIS A 17 -6.33 -1.71 -27.15
N PHE A 18 -5.75 -0.54 -26.95
CA PHE A 18 -5.49 0.45 -27.99
C PHE A 18 -4.00 0.55 -28.38
N SER A 19 -3.17 -0.41 -27.94
CA SER A 19 -1.71 -0.37 -28.15
C SER A 19 -1.27 -0.50 -29.61
N ASP A 20 -2.15 -0.96 -30.49
CA ASP A 20 -1.85 -1.22 -31.90
C ASP A 20 -2.05 0.04 -32.78
N ASP A 21 -2.63 1.12 -32.24
CA ASP A 21 -2.74 2.40 -32.92
C ASP A 21 -1.66 3.37 -32.38
N PRO A 22 -0.51 3.51 -33.08
CA PRO A 22 0.55 4.41 -32.64
C PRO A 22 0.17 5.89 -32.75
N SER A 23 -0.97 6.23 -33.34
CA SER A 23 -1.51 7.60 -33.32
C SER A 23 -2.38 7.90 -32.10
N ASP A 24 -2.78 6.87 -31.34
CA ASP A 24 -3.50 7.02 -30.08
C ASP A 24 -2.50 7.30 -28.93
N THR A 25 -2.27 8.59 -28.70
CA THR A 25 -1.42 9.05 -27.59
C THR A 25 -2.07 8.83 -26.22
N ASP A 26 -3.40 8.69 -26.15
CA ASP A 26 -4.12 8.54 -24.88
C ASP A 26 -3.81 7.17 -24.26
N ALA A 27 -3.68 6.13 -25.08
CA ALA A 27 -3.23 4.80 -24.64
C ALA A 27 -1.85 4.84 -23.97
N THR A 28 -0.92 5.63 -24.51
CA THR A 28 0.42 5.80 -23.92
C THR A 28 0.36 6.60 -22.62
N LEU A 29 -0.35 7.73 -22.61
CA LEU A 29 -0.52 8.58 -21.44
C LEU A 29 -1.19 7.83 -20.27
N ALA A 30 -2.18 6.99 -20.57
CA ALA A 30 -2.86 6.15 -19.58
C ALA A 30 -1.89 5.16 -18.91
N ALA A 31 -1.02 4.50 -19.69
CA ALA A 31 -0.01 3.59 -19.14
C ALA A 31 1.05 4.32 -18.30
N GLU A 32 1.54 5.46 -18.75
CA GLU A 32 2.50 6.28 -18.01
C GLU A 32 1.92 6.77 -16.68
N TRP A 33 0.69 7.26 -16.69
CA TRP A 33 -0.01 7.67 -15.49
C TRP A 33 -0.19 6.51 -14.51
N ALA A 34 -0.63 5.34 -15.01
CA ALA A 34 -0.80 4.15 -14.19
C ALA A 34 0.51 3.65 -13.56
N ALA A 35 1.61 3.68 -14.33
CA ALA A 35 2.94 3.37 -13.82
C ALA A 35 3.36 4.34 -12.71
N GLY A 36 3.05 5.63 -12.86
CA GLY A 36 3.26 6.63 -11.80
C GLY A 36 2.54 6.31 -10.50
N GLN A 37 1.27 5.87 -10.56
CA GLN A 37 0.52 5.48 -9.36
C GLN A 37 1.12 4.24 -8.68
N LEU A 38 1.54 3.25 -9.47
CA LEU A 38 2.23 2.07 -8.95
C LEU A 38 3.57 2.45 -8.30
N HIS A 39 4.41 3.23 -8.99
CA HIS A 39 5.70 3.69 -8.44
C HIS A 39 5.52 4.48 -7.15
N TYR A 40 4.51 5.35 -7.07
CA TYR A 40 4.17 6.07 -5.84
C TYR A 40 3.89 5.11 -4.68
N SER A 41 3.07 4.08 -4.89
CA SER A 41 2.80 3.06 -3.87
C SER A 41 4.05 2.26 -3.45
N LEU A 42 5.01 2.13 -4.37
CA LEU A 42 6.26 1.38 -4.19
C LEU A 42 7.41 2.24 -3.67
N GLY A 43 7.22 3.54 -3.40
CA GLY A 43 8.26 4.37 -2.77
C GLY A 43 8.66 5.63 -3.52
N ASP A 44 8.19 5.83 -4.74
CA ASP A 44 8.41 7.08 -5.48
C ASP A 44 7.41 8.16 -5.04
N ASN A 45 7.54 8.56 -3.78
CA ASN A 45 6.70 9.54 -3.12
C ASN A 45 7.54 10.44 -2.20
N PRO A 46 7.01 11.59 -1.74
CA PRO A 46 7.76 12.54 -0.92
C PRO A 46 8.34 11.95 0.37
N GLN A 47 7.71 10.92 0.93
CA GLN A 47 8.18 10.22 2.13
C GLN A 47 9.24 9.14 1.85
N ARG A 48 9.51 8.83 0.58
CA ARG A 48 10.45 7.79 0.14
C ARG A 48 10.21 6.47 0.87
N ARG A 49 8.96 6.01 0.91
CA ARG A 49 8.56 4.77 1.59
C ARG A 49 7.54 3.97 0.80
N SER A 50 7.54 2.65 0.96
CA SER A 50 6.46 1.83 0.42
C SER A 50 5.20 1.97 1.27
N TYR A 51 4.05 1.87 0.59
CA TYR A 51 2.76 1.65 1.22
C TYR A 51 2.29 0.18 1.08
N ILE A 52 3.15 -0.71 0.58
CA ILE A 52 2.93 -2.16 0.55
C ILE A 52 3.75 -2.81 1.66
N ILE A 53 3.08 -3.52 2.56
CA ILE A 53 3.71 -4.14 3.72
C ILE A 53 4.69 -5.23 3.29
N GLY A 54 5.91 -5.17 3.82
CA GLY A 54 7.00 -6.10 3.53
C GLY A 54 7.76 -5.81 2.24
N TYR A 55 7.38 -4.79 1.46
CA TYR A 55 8.16 -4.36 0.29
C TYR A 55 9.19 -3.30 0.68
N SER A 56 10.47 -3.63 0.55
CA SER A 56 11.59 -2.76 0.94
C SER A 56 12.40 -2.23 -0.26
N GLY A 57 11.83 -2.25 -1.47
CA GLY A 57 12.56 -1.89 -2.69
C GLY A 57 13.60 -2.94 -3.11
N ALA A 58 14.13 -2.79 -4.32
CA ALA A 58 15.10 -3.75 -4.90
C ALA A 58 16.41 -3.86 -4.09
N LYS A 59 16.78 -2.81 -3.34
CA LYS A 59 18.00 -2.76 -2.51
C LYS A 59 17.75 -3.01 -1.03
N GLY A 60 16.49 -3.19 -0.61
CA GLY A 60 16.14 -3.40 0.80
C GLY A 60 16.23 -2.15 1.68
N ASP A 61 16.34 -0.97 1.09
CA ASP A 61 16.56 0.31 1.78
C ASP A 61 15.27 1.10 2.06
N LEU A 62 14.14 0.65 1.52
CA LEU A 62 12.87 1.34 1.64
C LEU A 62 12.10 0.90 2.90
N ALA A 63 11.64 1.88 3.69
CA ALA A 63 10.73 1.59 4.80
C ALA A 63 9.33 1.20 4.28
N TYR A 64 8.64 0.32 5.01
CA TYR A 64 7.25 -0.08 4.75
C TYR A 64 6.41 0.01 6.04
N PRO A 65 5.05 -0.04 5.97
CA PRO A 65 4.20 0.07 7.16
C PRO A 65 4.36 -1.17 8.05
N ARG A 66 4.53 -0.97 9.35
CA ARG A 66 4.73 -2.03 10.35
C ARG A 66 3.59 -2.11 11.35
N ARG A 67 2.65 -1.17 11.31
CA ARG A 67 1.51 -1.08 12.23
C ARG A 67 0.18 -1.00 11.48
N PRO A 68 -0.15 -1.98 10.60
CA PRO A 68 -1.46 -2.00 9.96
C PRO A 68 -2.59 -2.14 10.96
N HIS A 69 -3.76 -1.59 10.64
CA HIS A 69 -5.01 -1.82 11.37
C HIS A 69 -5.54 -3.25 11.11
N HIS A 70 -4.78 -4.27 11.52
CA HIS A 70 -5.06 -5.67 11.22
C HIS A 70 -4.91 -6.55 12.47
N ARG A 71 -6.04 -7.12 12.93
CA ARG A 71 -6.11 -7.92 14.17
C ARG A 71 -5.15 -9.10 14.20
N GLY A 72 -5.15 -9.91 13.14
CA GLY A 72 -4.27 -11.08 13.08
C GLY A 72 -2.78 -10.72 13.08
N ALA A 73 -2.43 -9.55 12.55
CA ALA A 73 -1.03 -9.11 12.48
C ALA A 73 -0.54 -8.58 13.84
N SER A 74 -1.44 -7.95 14.62
CA SER A 74 -1.12 -7.40 15.94
C SER A 74 -1.09 -8.44 17.06
N CYS A 75 -1.68 -9.62 16.86
CA CYS A 75 -1.62 -10.71 17.83
C CYS A 75 -0.17 -11.13 18.14
N PRO A 76 0.14 -11.57 19.37
CA PRO A 76 1.46 -12.09 19.72
C PRO A 76 1.90 -13.24 18.81
N ALA A 77 3.22 -13.38 18.64
CA ALA A 77 3.79 -14.49 17.88
C ALA A 77 3.90 -15.80 18.70
N SER A 78 3.91 -15.69 20.04
CA SER A 78 3.98 -16.84 20.94
C SER A 78 2.61 -17.49 21.13
N SER A 79 2.59 -18.83 21.22
CA SER A 79 1.39 -19.61 21.53
C SER A 79 0.77 -19.29 22.89
N ASP A 80 1.59 -18.78 23.80
CA ASP A 80 1.21 -18.51 25.19
C ASP A 80 0.68 -17.07 25.38
N GLY A 81 0.76 -16.24 24.33
CA GLY A 81 0.26 -14.87 24.35
C GLY A 81 -1.22 -14.81 23.98
N GLU A 82 -2.05 -14.24 24.84
CA GLU A 82 -3.45 -13.97 24.51
C GLU A 82 -3.55 -12.84 23.47
N CYS A 83 -4.36 -13.05 22.42
CA CYS A 83 -4.73 -11.99 21.51
C CYS A 83 -6.04 -11.34 21.95
N THR A 84 -5.95 -10.09 22.40
CA THR A 84 -7.06 -9.30 22.92
C THR A 84 -7.15 -7.95 22.21
N ASN A 85 -8.18 -7.15 22.54
CA ASN A 85 -8.29 -5.79 22.01
C ASN A 85 -7.11 -4.88 22.40
N ALA A 86 -6.37 -5.19 23.48
CA ALA A 86 -5.19 -4.43 23.85
C ALA A 86 -4.09 -4.48 22.77
N ASN A 87 -3.97 -5.59 22.04
CA ASN A 87 -3.00 -5.73 20.95
C ASN A 87 -3.30 -4.77 19.78
N MET A 88 -4.57 -4.47 19.52
CA MET A 88 -4.96 -3.47 18.52
C MET A 88 -4.61 -2.04 18.94
N CYS A 89 -4.40 -1.78 20.23
CA CYS A 89 -4.03 -0.48 20.76
C CYS A 89 -2.52 -0.34 21.08
N ASP A 90 -1.74 -1.43 20.91
CA ASP A 90 -0.31 -1.41 21.21
C ASP A 90 0.45 -0.50 20.22
N PRO A 91 1.20 0.51 20.66
CA PRO A 91 1.93 1.41 19.77
C PRO A 91 3.15 0.77 19.10
N CYS A 92 3.58 -0.43 19.51
CA CYS A 92 4.68 -1.15 18.92
C CYS A 92 4.34 -1.67 17.52
N ASP A 93 5.36 -2.14 16.80
CA ASP A 93 5.17 -2.85 15.52
C ASP A 93 4.28 -4.10 15.69
N SER A 94 3.60 -4.49 14.62
CA SER A 94 2.88 -5.76 14.58
C SER A 94 3.86 -6.92 14.65
N PRO A 95 3.64 -7.92 15.52
CA PRO A 95 4.51 -9.10 15.62
C PRO A 95 4.61 -9.89 14.30
N TRP A 96 3.56 -9.88 13.48
CA TRP A 96 3.52 -10.54 12.19
C TRP A 96 3.54 -9.53 11.04
N VAL A 97 4.35 -9.81 10.03
CA VAL A 97 4.39 -9.01 8.79
C VAL A 97 3.28 -9.48 7.87
N LEU A 98 2.35 -8.58 7.55
CA LEU A 98 1.24 -8.85 6.62
C LEU A 98 1.68 -8.61 5.17
N TYR A 99 2.55 -9.48 4.66
CA TYR A 99 3.18 -9.31 3.34
C TYR A 99 2.16 -9.04 2.22
N GLY A 100 2.46 -8.03 1.40
CA GLY A 100 1.70 -7.69 0.19
C GLY A 100 0.46 -6.82 0.42
N ALA A 101 0.06 -6.57 1.67
CA ALA A 101 -1.08 -5.70 1.94
C ALA A 101 -0.75 -4.25 1.58
N LEU A 102 -1.60 -3.64 0.75
CA LEU A 102 -1.60 -2.20 0.48
C LEU A 102 -2.34 -1.50 1.63
N VAL A 103 -1.71 -0.50 2.25
CA VAL A 103 -2.41 0.32 3.25
C VAL A 103 -3.27 1.41 2.60
N GLY A 104 -4.21 1.97 3.35
CA GLY A 104 -5.03 3.12 2.92
C GLY A 104 -4.21 4.24 2.30
N GLY A 105 -3.06 4.56 2.91
CA GLY A 105 -2.05 5.46 2.38
C GLY A 105 -2.20 6.91 2.85
N PRO A 106 -1.45 7.83 2.24
CA PRO A 106 -1.38 9.22 2.69
C PRO A 106 -2.67 9.99 2.42
N ASP A 107 -2.79 11.16 3.05
CA ASP A 107 -3.79 12.15 2.66
C ASP A 107 -3.37 12.93 1.39
N GLU A 108 -4.21 13.89 0.99
CA GLU A 108 -4.01 14.73 -0.20
C GLU A 108 -2.76 15.61 -0.16
N THR A 109 -2.10 15.74 1.00
CA THR A 109 -0.87 16.50 1.18
C THR A 109 0.36 15.61 1.34
N ASP A 110 0.25 14.34 0.94
CA ASP A 110 1.28 13.30 1.11
C ASP A 110 1.62 12.99 2.58
N CYS A 111 0.80 13.45 3.54
CA CYS A 111 1.04 13.23 4.96
C CYS A 111 0.50 11.87 5.39
N TRP A 112 1.36 11.10 6.08
CA TRP A 112 1.09 9.75 6.54
C TRP A 112 1.94 9.41 7.75
N ASN A 113 1.36 8.64 8.66
CA ASN A 113 2.03 8.09 9.83
C ASN A 113 1.65 6.61 9.95
N ASP A 114 2.62 5.78 10.33
CA ASP A 114 2.41 4.37 10.59
C ASP A 114 1.74 4.22 11.95
N ASP A 115 0.42 4.22 12.00
CA ASP A 115 -0.35 4.22 13.24
C ASP A 115 -1.51 3.24 13.12
N ARG A 116 -1.46 2.17 13.92
CA ARG A 116 -2.47 1.11 13.96
C ARG A 116 -3.85 1.66 14.31
N ALA A 117 -3.95 2.72 15.10
CA ALA A 117 -5.24 3.31 15.46
C ALA A 117 -5.86 4.12 14.31
N ASN A 118 -5.06 4.52 13.32
CA ASN A 118 -5.52 5.22 12.13
C ASN A 118 -6.06 4.23 11.08
N TRP A 119 -7.29 3.80 11.29
CA TRP A 119 -8.06 2.92 10.40
C TRP A 119 -8.43 3.58 9.05
N GLU A 120 -8.04 4.82 8.77
CA GLU A 120 -8.18 5.38 7.43
C GLU A 120 -6.89 5.18 6.63
N LYS A 121 -5.74 5.53 7.24
CA LYS A 121 -4.43 5.54 6.56
C LYS A 121 -3.68 4.20 6.64
N ASN A 122 -3.96 3.39 7.66
CA ASN A 122 -3.31 2.09 7.92
C ASN A 122 -4.27 0.89 7.78
N GLU A 123 -5.49 1.12 7.30
CA GLU A 123 -6.40 0.03 6.94
C GLU A 123 -5.82 -0.85 5.84
N VAL A 124 -6.20 -2.12 5.88
CA VAL A 124 -5.92 -3.11 4.86
C VAL A 124 -7.19 -3.91 4.62
N ALA A 125 -7.48 -4.23 3.37
CA ALA A 125 -8.67 -4.99 3.02
C ALA A 125 -8.43 -5.84 1.76
N LEU A 126 -9.36 -6.75 1.48
CA LEU A 126 -9.28 -7.63 0.30
C LEU A 126 -9.49 -6.87 -1.02
N ASP A 127 -10.22 -5.75 -0.97
CA ASP A 127 -10.53 -4.88 -2.10
C ASP A 127 -9.53 -3.75 -2.31
N TYR A 128 -8.46 -3.70 -1.50
CA TYR A 128 -7.35 -2.76 -1.66
C TYR A 128 -6.33 -3.29 -2.66
#